data_AF-A0A1F2S8Z1-F1
#
_entry.id   AF-A0A1F2S8Z1-F1
#
_cell.length_a   1.000
_cell.length_b   1.000
_cell.length_c   1.000
_cell.angle_alpha   90.00
_cell.angle_beta   90.00
_cell.angle_gamma   90.00
#
_symmetry.space_group_name_H-M   'P 1'
#
loop_
_entity.id
_entity.type
_entity.pdbx_description
1 polymer ?
#
loop_
_entity_poly.entity_id
_entity_poly.type
_entity_poly.pdbx_seq_one_letter_code
_entity_poly.pdbx_strand_id
1 'polypeptide(L)'
;MKIVRNSGLWLVLAGTLFACSAPKKASPEGVAELRKMLSAVQDVEIVVSAGATEDQYSQRLTDALLKFGKLDEVCKHALTHFAEPAQQNLSAQICQHLGTALDAYTYAKGYFGPEYNLGFDISPTYNLNDADYARVRERFPMLEDLPIADTGTEGHKFYARSMMLQALWKVAGHESQAAKDLIEKLAQMGA
;
A
#
# COMPACT_ATOMS: atom_id res chain seq x y z
N MET A 1 38.26 75.87 -8.50
CA MET A 1 37.21 74.83 -8.49
C MET A 1 37.04 74.34 -7.06
N LYS A 2 35.80 74.39 -6.55
CA LYS A 2 35.38 73.89 -5.22
C LYS A 2 35.07 72.39 -5.28
N ILE A 3 34.83 71.81 -4.09
CA ILE A 3 34.15 70.53 -3.74
C ILE A 3 35.14 69.43 -3.29
N VAL A 4 35.00 68.68 -2.18
CA VAL A 4 34.35 68.74 -0.85
C VAL A 4 34.81 67.45 -0.11
N ARG A 5 34.99 67.50 1.22
CA ARG A 5 35.14 66.32 2.11
C ARG A 5 33.98 65.34 1.92
N ASN A 6 34.21 64.02 1.98
CA ASN A 6 33.29 63.20 2.77
C ASN A 6 33.92 61.91 3.32
N SER A 7 33.56 61.64 4.56
CA SER A 7 33.84 60.48 5.39
C SER A 7 33.13 59.22 4.87
N GLY A 8 33.62 58.02 5.21
CA GLY A 8 32.91 56.79 4.84
C GLY A 8 33.57 55.49 5.31
N LEU A 9 33.61 55.29 6.63
CA LEU A 9 33.77 54.00 7.29
C LEU A 9 32.65 53.04 6.85
N TRP A 10 32.94 51.85 6.30
CA TRP A 10 32.07 50.65 6.44
C TRP A 10 32.87 49.37 6.17
N LEU A 11 33.29 48.72 7.26
CA LEU A 11 33.45 47.27 7.35
C LEU A 11 32.09 46.62 7.07
N VAL A 12 32.01 45.68 6.13
CA VAL A 12 30.93 44.70 6.12
C VAL A 12 31.52 43.33 5.86
N LEU A 13 31.60 42.54 6.92
CA LEU A 13 31.76 41.09 6.89
C LEU A 13 30.63 40.50 6.03
N ALA A 14 30.98 39.90 4.90
CA ALA A 14 30.07 38.99 4.21
C ALA A 14 30.08 37.64 4.93
N GLY A 15 29.39 37.57 6.06
CA GLY A 15 28.96 36.30 6.64
C GLY A 15 27.84 35.72 5.78
N THR A 16 28.18 34.91 4.78
CA THR A 16 27.19 34.05 4.13
C THR A 16 26.78 32.98 5.13
N LEU A 17 25.68 33.29 5.82
CA LEU A 17 24.86 32.38 6.59
C LEU A 17 24.70 31.07 5.78
N PHE A 18 25.26 29.99 6.30
CA PHE A 18 24.68 28.67 6.10
C PHE A 18 23.25 28.77 6.64
N ALA A 19 22.30 29.03 5.76
CA ALA A 19 20.90 28.76 6.02
C ALA A 19 20.80 27.23 6.16
N CYS A 20 21.00 26.73 7.38
CA CYS A 20 20.43 25.47 7.80
C CYS A 20 18.93 25.60 7.54
N SER A 21 18.48 25.08 6.40
CA SER A 21 17.07 24.88 6.11
C SER A 21 16.52 24.05 7.25
N ALA A 22 15.78 24.69 8.16
CA ALA A 22 14.99 23.96 9.15
C ALA A 22 14.13 22.94 8.37
N PRO A 23 14.10 21.67 8.78
CA PRO A 23 13.33 20.66 8.07
C PRO A 23 11.88 21.14 7.94
N LYS A 24 11.39 21.29 6.72
CA LYS A 24 10.00 21.68 6.48
C LYS A 24 9.11 20.55 6.99
N LYS A 25 8.24 20.87 7.94
CA LYS A 25 7.25 19.94 8.51
C LYS A 25 6.43 19.29 7.39
N ALA A 26 6.10 18.01 7.55
CA ALA A 26 5.24 17.30 6.61
C ALA A 26 3.86 18.00 6.51
N SER A 27 3.32 18.12 5.29
CA SER A 27 2.01 18.74 5.06
C SER A 27 0.90 17.90 5.70
N PRO A 28 0.08 18.50 6.59
CA PRO A 28 -1.09 17.83 7.17
C PRO A 28 -2.09 17.34 6.11
N GLU A 29 -2.22 18.07 5.01
CA GLU A 29 -3.09 17.74 3.89
C GLU A 29 -2.63 16.46 3.19
N GLY A 30 -1.33 16.34 2.88
CA GLY A 30 -0.76 15.14 2.26
C GLY A 30 -0.94 13.90 3.15
N VAL A 31 -0.71 14.02 4.46
CA VAL A 31 -0.94 12.91 5.41
C VAL A 31 -2.43 12.52 5.46
N ALA A 32 -3.34 13.50 5.41
CA ALA A 32 -4.76 13.23 5.41
C ALA A 32 -5.23 12.50 4.14
N GLU A 33 -4.65 12.80 2.98
CA GLU A 33 -4.92 12.07 1.74
C GLU A 33 -4.47 10.61 1.83
N LEU A 34 -3.25 10.36 2.31
CA LEU A 34 -2.72 9.00 2.50
C LEU A 34 -3.55 8.21 3.52
N ARG A 35 -4.04 8.85 4.58
CA ARG A 35 -4.96 8.22 5.56
C ARG A 35 -6.32 7.87 4.96
N LYS A 36 -6.86 8.71 4.07
CA LYS A 36 -8.09 8.38 3.36
C LYS A 36 -7.90 7.13 2.52
N MET A 37 -6.77 7.01 1.80
CA MET A 37 -6.42 5.80 1.06
C MET A 37 -6.40 4.56 1.94
N LEU A 38 -5.59 4.60 3.01
CA LEU A 38 -5.51 3.51 3.97
C LEU A 38 -6.88 3.09 4.49
N SER A 39 -7.74 4.07 4.84
CA SER A 39 -9.07 3.78 5.39
C SER A 39 -9.93 2.94 4.45
N ALA A 40 -9.93 3.20 3.14
CA ALA A 40 -10.75 2.39 2.24
C ALA A 40 -10.09 1.08 1.80
N VAL A 41 -8.77 0.91 1.97
CA VAL A 41 -8.16 -0.43 1.96
C VAL A 41 -8.62 -1.23 3.18
N GLN A 42 -8.59 -0.62 4.36
CA GLN A 42 -9.03 -1.25 5.62
C GLN A 42 -10.54 -1.56 5.64
N ASP A 43 -11.37 -0.80 4.92
CA ASP A 43 -12.79 -1.13 4.74
C ASP A 43 -12.97 -2.53 4.12
N VAL A 44 -12.08 -2.96 3.22
CA VAL A 44 -12.10 -4.31 2.62
C VAL A 44 -11.64 -5.36 3.64
N GLU A 45 -10.60 -5.05 4.41
CA GLU A 45 -10.04 -5.91 5.47
C GLU A 45 -11.05 -6.24 6.58
N ILE A 46 -11.85 -5.26 6.99
CA ILE A 46 -12.90 -5.43 8.00
C ILE A 46 -13.92 -6.48 7.54
N VAL A 47 -14.33 -6.41 6.28
CA VAL A 47 -15.34 -7.29 5.69
C VAL A 47 -14.80 -8.71 5.58
N VAL A 48 -13.52 -8.86 5.20
CA VAL A 48 -12.80 -10.14 5.26
C VAL A 48 -12.81 -10.73 6.67
N SER A 49 -12.41 -9.94 7.67
CA SER A 49 -12.29 -10.39 9.07
C SER A 49 -13.64 -10.77 9.69
N ALA A 50 -14.73 -10.21 9.18
CA ALA A 50 -16.10 -10.50 9.62
C ALA A 50 -16.71 -11.78 8.99
N GLY A 51 -15.97 -12.49 8.13
CA GLY A 51 -16.46 -13.70 7.46
C GLY A 51 -17.45 -13.40 6.33
N ALA A 52 -17.16 -12.38 5.52
CA ALA A 52 -18.06 -11.91 4.48
C ALA A 52 -18.33 -12.92 3.35
N THR A 53 -19.50 -12.74 2.73
CA THR A 53 -19.85 -13.41 1.46
C THR A 53 -19.08 -12.79 0.28
N GLU A 54 -19.02 -13.50 -0.85
CA GLU A 54 -18.43 -13.00 -2.10
C GLU A 54 -19.05 -11.66 -2.53
N ASP A 55 -20.37 -11.49 -2.38
CA ASP A 55 -21.07 -10.26 -2.74
C ASP A 55 -20.64 -9.08 -1.88
N GLN A 56 -20.58 -9.28 -0.55
CA GLN A 56 -20.16 -8.24 0.39
C GLN A 56 -18.71 -7.83 0.15
N TYR A 57 -17.84 -8.82 -0.05
CA TYR A 57 -16.45 -8.60 -0.41
C TYR A 57 -16.31 -7.83 -1.72
N SER A 58 -17.02 -8.28 -2.76
CA SER A 58 -17.01 -7.67 -4.10
C SER A 58 -17.50 -6.23 -4.08
N GLN A 59 -18.57 -5.95 -3.32
CA GLN A 59 -19.09 -4.60 -3.17
C GLN A 59 -18.06 -3.69 -2.51
N ARG A 60 -17.44 -4.13 -1.42
CA ARG A 60 -16.47 -3.32 -0.66
C ARG A 60 -15.17 -3.09 -1.42
N LEU A 61 -14.69 -4.11 -2.11
CA LEU A 61 -13.57 -3.97 -3.02
C LEU A 61 -13.90 -2.99 -4.15
N THR A 62 -15.10 -3.06 -4.72
CA THR A 62 -15.54 -2.11 -5.75
C THR A 62 -15.61 -0.69 -5.22
N ASP A 63 -16.17 -0.48 -4.03
CA ASP A 63 -16.22 0.83 -3.36
C ASP A 63 -14.81 1.39 -3.15
N ALA A 64 -13.86 0.56 -2.68
CA ALA A 64 -12.47 0.96 -2.48
C ALA A 64 -11.79 1.34 -3.81
N LEU A 65 -11.97 0.53 -4.85
CA LEU A 65 -11.43 0.79 -6.19
C LEU A 65 -12.05 2.03 -6.84
N LEU A 66 -13.34 2.30 -6.62
CA LEU A 66 -14.00 3.51 -7.12
C LEU A 66 -13.54 4.77 -6.39
N LYS A 67 -13.32 4.68 -5.06
CA LYS A 67 -12.83 5.82 -4.25
C LYS A 67 -11.43 6.27 -4.66
N PHE A 68 -10.57 5.34 -5.09
CA PHE A 68 -9.17 5.67 -5.43
C PHE A 68 -8.85 5.59 -6.92
N GLY A 69 -9.77 5.07 -7.74
CA GLY A 69 -9.58 4.92 -9.18
C GLY A 69 -8.18 4.40 -9.50
N LYS A 70 -7.45 5.15 -10.34
CA LYS A 70 -6.02 4.95 -10.51
C LYS A 70 -5.30 5.49 -9.27
N LEU A 71 -5.01 4.62 -8.31
CA LEU A 71 -4.12 4.84 -7.16
C LEU A 71 -2.91 5.72 -7.51
N ASP A 72 -2.32 5.51 -8.69
CA ASP A 72 -1.21 6.30 -9.25
C ASP A 72 -1.48 7.81 -9.30
N GLU A 73 -2.70 8.24 -9.65
CA GLU A 73 -3.05 9.66 -9.76
C GLU A 73 -3.20 10.30 -8.37
N VAL A 74 -3.83 9.60 -7.44
CA VAL A 74 -4.00 10.07 -6.05
C VAL A 74 -2.65 10.06 -5.32
N CYS A 75 -1.80 9.06 -5.58
CA CYS A 75 -0.44 8.99 -5.06
C CYS A 75 0.47 10.07 -5.64
N LYS A 76 0.37 10.37 -6.94
CA LYS A 76 1.06 11.51 -7.54
C LYS A 76 0.61 12.83 -6.92
N HIS A 77 -0.68 12.99 -6.65
CA HIS A 77 -1.20 14.18 -6.00
C HIS A 77 -0.68 14.32 -4.56
N ALA A 78 -0.79 13.27 -3.74
CA ALA A 78 -0.27 13.25 -2.37
C ALA A 78 1.23 13.60 -2.31
N LEU A 79 2.02 13.12 -3.28
CA LEU A 79 3.46 13.41 -3.38
C LEU A 79 3.75 14.91 -3.59
N THR A 80 2.85 15.68 -4.22
CA THR A 80 3.04 17.12 -4.42
C THR A 80 2.96 17.94 -3.12
N HIS A 81 2.37 17.37 -2.07
CA HIS A 81 2.26 18.03 -0.76
C HIS A 81 3.54 17.96 0.08
N PHE A 82 4.52 17.14 -0.32
CA PHE A 82 5.75 16.93 0.44
C PHE A 82 6.94 17.61 -0.24
N ALA A 83 7.55 18.57 0.46
CA ALA A 83 8.68 19.35 -0.10
C ALA A 83 10.04 18.67 0.13
N GLU A 84 10.17 17.87 1.19
CA GLU A 84 11.44 17.23 1.54
C GLU A 84 11.60 15.86 0.86
N PRO A 85 12.76 15.53 0.28
CA PRO A 85 13.00 14.25 -0.37
C PRO A 85 12.69 13.03 0.51
N ALA A 86 12.99 13.12 1.81
CA ALA A 86 12.69 12.05 2.76
C ALA A 86 11.18 11.79 2.92
N GLN A 87 10.36 12.85 2.91
CA GLN A 87 8.91 12.75 3.00
C GLN A 87 8.32 12.21 1.69
N GLN A 88 8.82 12.67 0.54
CA GLN A 88 8.45 12.14 -0.77
C GLN A 88 8.76 10.64 -0.88
N ASN A 89 9.93 10.21 -0.41
CA ASN A 89 10.31 8.80 -0.41
C ASN A 89 9.39 7.94 0.47
N LEU A 90 9.04 8.41 1.67
CA LEU A 90 8.08 7.71 2.53
C LEU A 90 6.69 7.66 1.90
N SER A 91 6.21 8.76 1.32
CA SER A 91 4.92 8.80 0.63
C SER A 91 4.89 7.84 -0.58
N ALA A 92 6.00 7.70 -1.32
CA ALA A 92 6.10 6.74 -2.41
C ALA A 92 6.02 5.29 -1.91
N GLN A 93 6.70 4.98 -0.80
CA GLN A 93 6.61 3.66 -0.16
C GLN A 93 5.20 3.36 0.35
N ILE A 94 4.55 4.32 1.01
CA ILE A 94 3.16 4.19 1.46
C ILE A 94 2.25 3.83 0.29
N CYS A 95 2.39 4.55 -0.83
CA CYS A 95 1.65 4.30 -2.05
C CYS A 95 1.90 2.92 -2.66
N GLN A 96 3.15 2.46 -2.64
CA GLN A 96 3.50 1.11 -3.09
C GLN A 96 2.83 0.03 -2.23
N HIS A 97 2.86 0.17 -0.91
CA HIS A 97 2.20 -0.77 0.01
C HIS A 97 0.69 -0.78 -0.18
N LEU A 98 0.05 0.40 -0.25
CA LEU A 98 -1.41 0.50 -0.50
C LEU A 98 -1.80 -0.09 -1.86
N GLY A 99 -0.98 0.13 -2.89
CA GLY A 99 -1.18 -0.47 -4.21
C GLY A 99 -1.08 -2.00 -4.18
N THR A 100 -0.08 -2.53 -3.48
CA THR A 100 0.10 -3.99 -3.32
C THR A 100 -1.06 -4.60 -2.54
N ALA A 101 -1.54 -3.93 -1.49
CA ALA A 101 -2.70 -4.37 -0.72
C ALA A 101 -3.97 -4.46 -1.59
N LEU A 102 -4.26 -3.43 -2.38
CA LEU A 102 -5.42 -3.40 -3.27
C LEU A 102 -5.29 -4.42 -4.42
N ASP A 103 -4.09 -4.62 -4.95
CA ASP A 103 -3.84 -5.64 -5.96
C ASP A 103 -4.06 -7.05 -5.37
N ALA A 104 -3.56 -7.31 -4.17
CA ALA A 104 -3.78 -8.58 -3.47
C ALA A 104 -5.27 -8.86 -3.23
N TYR A 105 -6.05 -7.87 -2.77
CA TYR A 105 -7.51 -8.02 -2.66
C TYR A 105 -8.16 -8.23 -4.04
N THR A 106 -7.76 -7.48 -5.06
CA THR A 106 -8.30 -7.65 -6.41
C THR A 106 -8.04 -9.07 -6.94
N TYR A 107 -6.83 -9.59 -6.72
CA TYR A 107 -6.45 -10.95 -7.10
C TYR A 107 -7.19 -12.00 -6.28
N ALA A 108 -7.38 -11.75 -4.98
CA ALA A 108 -8.10 -12.62 -4.05
C ALA A 108 -9.54 -12.89 -4.51
N LYS A 109 -10.22 -11.89 -5.10
CA LYS A 109 -11.58 -12.04 -5.65
C LYS A 109 -11.71 -13.25 -6.58
N GLY A 110 -10.67 -13.54 -7.38
CA GLY A 110 -10.67 -14.65 -8.32
C GLY A 110 -10.79 -16.02 -7.65
N TYR A 111 -10.52 -16.13 -6.35
CA TYR A 111 -10.50 -17.40 -5.61
C TYR A 111 -11.76 -17.70 -4.82
N PHE A 112 -12.77 -16.83 -4.87
CA PHE A 112 -14.11 -17.18 -4.38
C PHE A 112 -14.70 -18.34 -5.22
N GLY A 113 -15.49 -19.18 -4.57
CA GLY A 113 -16.07 -20.38 -5.15
C GLY A 113 -16.82 -21.23 -4.11
N PRO A 114 -17.49 -22.31 -4.54
CA PRO A 114 -18.39 -23.11 -3.69
C PRO A 114 -17.73 -23.68 -2.42
N GLU A 115 -16.40 -23.81 -2.40
CA GLU A 115 -15.62 -24.26 -1.24
C GLU A 115 -15.58 -23.26 -0.09
N TYR A 116 -15.91 -21.97 -0.30
CA TYR A 116 -15.88 -20.97 0.78
C TYR A 116 -16.95 -21.24 1.85
N ASN A 117 -18.03 -21.97 1.51
CA ASN A 117 -19.15 -22.25 2.42
C ASN A 117 -19.23 -23.71 2.91
N LEU A 118 -18.37 -24.61 2.45
CA LEU A 118 -18.51 -26.03 2.75
C LEU A 118 -17.13 -26.56 3.16
N GLY A 119 -16.92 -26.71 4.46
CA GLY A 119 -15.76 -27.40 4.98
C GLY A 119 -15.64 -28.76 4.30
N PHE A 120 -14.53 -28.96 3.58
CA PHE A 120 -14.09 -30.23 3.00
C PHE A 120 -14.92 -30.78 1.83
N ASP A 121 -14.94 -30.09 0.68
CA ASP A 121 -15.10 -30.79 -0.60
C ASP A 121 -13.97 -30.42 -1.56
N ILE A 122 -12.88 -31.22 -1.47
CA ILE A 122 -11.65 -31.06 -2.25
C ILE A 122 -11.88 -31.76 -3.59
N SER A 123 -12.54 -31.06 -4.52
CA SER A 123 -12.72 -31.57 -5.87
C SER A 123 -11.57 -31.06 -6.76
N PRO A 124 -10.86 -31.93 -7.51
CA PRO A 124 -9.71 -31.52 -8.34
C PRO A 124 -10.08 -30.50 -9.42
N THR A 125 -11.36 -30.38 -9.78
CA THR A 125 -11.88 -29.32 -10.67
C THR A 125 -11.84 -27.91 -10.07
N TYR A 126 -11.71 -27.80 -8.75
CA TYR A 126 -11.72 -26.53 -8.02
C TYR A 126 -10.40 -26.22 -7.33
N ASN A 127 -9.38 -27.08 -7.45
CA ASN A 127 -8.06 -26.78 -6.91
C ASN A 127 -7.19 -25.94 -7.86
N LEU A 128 -6.29 -25.17 -7.26
CA LEU A 128 -5.24 -24.44 -7.96
C LEU A 128 -4.08 -25.39 -8.28
N ASN A 129 -3.65 -25.46 -9.53
CA ASN A 129 -2.48 -26.26 -9.90
C ASN A 129 -1.15 -25.55 -9.52
N ASP A 130 -0.04 -26.28 -9.57
CA ASP A 130 1.30 -25.77 -9.20
C ASP A 130 1.76 -24.58 -10.06
N ALA A 131 1.46 -24.60 -11.36
CA ALA A 131 1.83 -23.48 -12.26
C ALA A 131 1.08 -22.20 -11.90
N ASP A 132 -0.19 -22.30 -11.55
CA ASP A 132 -1.00 -21.17 -11.12
C ASP A 132 -0.53 -20.66 -9.76
N TYR A 133 -0.26 -21.57 -8.82
CA TYR A 133 0.32 -21.24 -7.51
C TYR A 133 1.64 -20.48 -7.63
N ALA A 134 2.55 -20.97 -8.48
CA ALA A 134 3.84 -20.31 -8.73
C ALA A 134 3.67 -18.90 -9.30
N ARG A 135 2.71 -18.67 -10.22
CA ARG A 135 2.43 -17.33 -10.75
C ARG A 135 1.89 -16.38 -9.68
N VAL A 136 1.07 -16.87 -8.75
CA VAL A 136 0.61 -16.04 -7.62
C VAL A 136 1.78 -15.67 -6.73
N ARG A 137 2.66 -16.61 -6.41
CA ARG A 137 3.86 -16.35 -5.59
C ARG A 137 4.84 -15.38 -6.23
N GLU A 138 5.02 -15.46 -7.54
CA GLU A 138 5.86 -14.52 -8.27
C GLU A 138 5.31 -13.09 -8.14
N ARG A 139 3.99 -12.94 -8.21
CA ARG A 139 3.31 -11.64 -8.04
C ARG A 139 3.29 -11.15 -6.59
N PHE A 140 3.14 -12.06 -5.64
CA PHE A 140 3.09 -11.77 -4.21
C PHE A 140 4.17 -12.56 -3.47
N PRO A 141 5.42 -12.09 -3.44
CA PRO A 141 6.54 -12.82 -2.82
C PRO A 141 6.38 -13.07 -1.31
N MET A 142 5.55 -12.26 -0.64
CA MET A 142 5.20 -12.43 0.78
C MET A 142 4.10 -13.47 1.03
N LEU A 143 3.54 -14.09 -0.02
CA LEU A 143 2.55 -15.13 0.14
C LEU A 143 3.13 -16.30 0.95
N GLU A 144 2.45 -16.67 2.03
CA GLU A 144 2.80 -17.84 2.83
C GLU A 144 2.76 -19.12 1.98
N ASP A 145 3.61 -20.08 2.33
CA ASP A 145 3.60 -21.40 1.70
C ASP A 145 2.26 -22.09 2.00
N LEU A 146 1.55 -22.48 0.94
CA LEU A 146 0.28 -23.18 1.07
C LEU A 146 0.55 -24.68 1.23
N PRO A 147 -0.18 -25.38 2.11
CA PRO A 147 -0.13 -26.83 2.16
C PRO A 147 -0.72 -27.42 0.86
N ILE A 148 -0.16 -28.55 0.45
CA ILE A 148 -0.67 -29.31 -0.70
C ILE A 148 -2.00 -29.94 -0.26
N ALA A 149 -3.08 -29.65 -1.00
CA ALA A 149 -4.40 -30.20 -0.75
C ALA A 149 -4.57 -31.59 -1.38
N ASP A 150 -3.97 -31.80 -2.56
CA ASP A 150 -3.97 -33.09 -3.25
C ASP A 150 -2.71 -33.25 -4.11
N THR A 151 -2.29 -34.48 -4.31
CA THR A 151 -1.23 -34.87 -5.24
C THR A 151 -1.86 -35.74 -6.33
N GLY A 152 -2.00 -35.17 -7.53
CA GLY A 152 -2.61 -35.87 -8.65
C GLY A 152 -1.79 -37.08 -9.13
N THR A 153 -2.36 -37.80 -10.08
CA THR A 153 -1.85 -39.07 -10.62
C THR A 153 -0.45 -39.01 -11.25
N GLU A 154 0.09 -37.82 -11.56
CA GLU A 154 1.44 -37.63 -12.11
C GLU A 154 2.37 -36.85 -11.17
N GLY A 155 2.03 -36.72 -9.88
CA GLY A 155 2.81 -35.93 -8.92
C GLY A 155 2.56 -34.42 -8.99
N HIS A 156 1.59 -33.98 -9.81
CA HIS A 156 1.12 -32.59 -9.82
C HIS A 156 0.54 -32.21 -8.46
N LYS A 157 0.94 -31.06 -7.93
CA LYS A 157 0.42 -30.53 -6.67
C LYS A 157 -0.78 -29.65 -6.93
N PHE A 158 -1.78 -29.82 -6.08
CA PHE A 158 -3.00 -29.05 -6.07
C PHE A 158 -3.16 -28.34 -4.73
N TYR A 159 -3.60 -27.09 -4.77
CA TYR A 159 -3.76 -26.22 -3.61
C TYR A 159 -5.21 -25.76 -3.52
N ALA A 160 -5.76 -25.73 -2.31
CA ALA A 160 -7.13 -25.27 -2.10
C ALA A 160 -7.26 -23.77 -2.43
N ARG A 161 -8.27 -23.40 -3.23
CA ARG A 161 -8.51 -21.99 -3.59
C ARG A 161 -8.87 -21.15 -2.37
N SER A 162 -9.62 -21.74 -1.43
CA SER A 162 -9.97 -21.09 -0.15
C SER A 162 -8.74 -20.73 0.67
N MET A 163 -7.68 -21.54 0.65
CA MET A 163 -6.41 -21.22 1.31
C MET A 163 -5.65 -20.12 0.56
N MET A 164 -5.67 -20.13 -0.77
CA MET A 164 -5.10 -19.05 -1.56
C MET A 164 -5.80 -17.71 -1.30
N LEU A 165 -7.13 -17.72 -1.23
CA LEU A 165 -7.95 -16.57 -0.88
C LEU A 165 -7.51 -15.98 0.47
N GLN A 166 -7.42 -16.82 1.51
CA GLN A 166 -6.98 -16.39 2.84
C GLN A 166 -5.53 -15.88 2.85
N ALA A 167 -4.61 -16.54 2.13
CA ALA A 167 -3.22 -16.12 2.07
C ALA A 167 -3.07 -14.75 1.37
N LEU A 168 -3.82 -14.50 0.30
CA LEU A 168 -3.85 -13.19 -0.36
C LEU A 168 -4.45 -12.10 0.55
N TRP A 169 -5.46 -12.44 1.36
CA TRP A 169 -5.98 -11.52 2.37
C TRP A 169 -4.95 -11.16 3.43
N LYS A 170 -4.13 -12.12 3.87
CA LYS A 170 -3.02 -11.86 4.78
C LYS A 170 -1.98 -10.94 4.15
N VAL A 171 -1.60 -11.19 2.89
CA VAL A 171 -0.69 -10.28 2.14
C VAL A 171 -1.26 -8.86 2.15
N ALA A 172 -2.54 -8.69 1.81
CA ALA A 172 -3.17 -7.37 1.79
C ALA A 172 -3.18 -6.70 3.18
N GLY A 173 -3.45 -7.45 4.25
CA GLY A 173 -3.41 -6.95 5.63
C GLY A 173 -2.00 -6.53 6.06
N HIS A 174 -0.97 -7.31 5.72
CA HIS A 174 0.42 -6.95 6.00
C HIS A 174 0.84 -5.66 5.30
N GLU A 175 0.50 -5.51 4.03
CA GLU A 175 0.80 -4.32 3.24
C GLU A 175 0.02 -3.09 3.74
N SER A 176 -1.26 -3.26 4.09
CA SER A 176 -2.09 -2.24 4.74
C SER A 176 -1.46 -1.74 6.06
N GLN A 177 -0.98 -2.66 6.90
CA GLN A 177 -0.33 -2.33 8.16
C GLN A 177 1.02 -1.63 7.94
N ALA A 178 1.84 -2.08 6.99
CA ALA A 178 3.10 -1.41 6.65
C ALA A 178 2.86 0.03 6.17
N ALA A 179 1.84 0.26 5.33
CA ALA A 179 1.44 1.59 4.91
C ALA A 179 1.03 2.48 6.11
N LYS A 180 0.26 1.93 7.05
CA LYS A 180 -0.15 2.64 8.27
C LYS A 180 1.05 3.09 9.10
N ASP A 181 2.00 2.20 9.37
CA ASP A 181 3.18 2.51 10.17
C ASP A 181 4.04 3.62 9.53
N LEU A 182 4.15 3.60 8.20
CA LEU A 182 4.85 4.64 7.44
C LEU A 182 4.10 5.97 7.45
N ILE A 183 2.77 5.97 7.37
CA ILE A 183 1.94 7.18 7.51
C ILE A 183 2.13 7.80 8.91
N GLU A 184 2.17 6.99 9.96
CA GLU A 184 2.40 7.44 11.33
C GLU A 184 3.80 8.07 11.47
N LYS A 185 4.83 7.42 10.91
CA LYS A 185 6.18 7.96 10.85
C LYS A 185 6.24 9.29 10.08
N LEU A 186 5.58 9.38 8.92
CA LEU A 186 5.52 10.60 8.11
C LEU A 186 4.82 11.75 8.86
N ALA A 187 3.74 11.45 9.60
CA ALA A 187 3.04 12.43 10.41
C ALA A 187 3.91 12.99 11.55
N GLN A 188 4.74 12.13 12.18
CA GLN A 188 5.68 12.53 13.22
C GLN A 188 6.81 13.43 12.71
N MET A 189 7.16 13.35 11.43
CA MET A 189 8.13 14.28 10.80
C MET A 189 7.56 15.69 10.60
N GLY A 190 6.24 15.87 10.71
CA GLY A 190 5.58 17.17 10.68
C GLY A 190 5.19 17.74 12.04
N ALA A 191 5.23 16.93 13.11
CA ALA A 191 4.98 17.37 14.48
C ALA A 191 6.19 18.14 15.03
#